data_AF-A0ABD1VM76-F1
#
_entry.id   AF-A0ABD1VM76-F1
#
_cell.length_a   1.000
_cell.length_b   1.000
_cell.length_c   1.000
_cell.angle_alpha   90.00
_cell.angle_beta   90.00
_cell.angle_gamma   90.00
#
_symmetry.space_group_name_H-M   'P 1'
#
loop_
_entity.id
_entity.type
_entity.pdbx_description
1 polymer ?
#
loop_
_entity_poly.entity_id
_entity_poly.type
_entity_poly.pdbx_seq_one_letter_code
_entity_poly.pdbx_strand_id
1 'polypeptide(L)'
;MDSIDVPEVARSNNDTEKSSGLGITRDDSEDDNLQTAAYVVSRVKGHLAIQLLIIQVVTDLYKMHWRSLSVGTVDVLLEIYSSIALHSHQLNSETTLQLKLQRACTILEISDPPMVHFENESYQNYLNFLYDLLMNKPSVSTEKNIEGELISVCVEVLQMYLDCAGLRYITQKAASSPMVHWVLPLGSAKKEELAARTPLVLSVLQILASLERDLFRKHISQLFPPLVDLVRSEHSSREVQRILSNIFQSCIGPVIMQL
;
A
#
# COMPACT_ATOMS: atom_id res chain seq x y z
N MET A 1 -49.17 18.44 50.06
CA MET A 1 -49.23 19.45 51.13
C MET A 1 -48.48 18.86 52.32
N ASP A 2 -47.78 19.73 53.04
CA ASP A 2 -46.91 19.52 54.22
C ASP A 2 -45.50 19.02 53.90
N SER A 3 -44.56 19.93 53.60
CA SER A 3 -43.86 20.89 54.50
C SER A 3 -42.77 20.21 55.33
N ILE A 4 -41.54 20.24 54.80
CA ILE A 4 -40.30 20.00 55.53
C ILE A 4 -40.00 21.28 56.32
N ASP A 5 -40.07 21.18 57.64
CA ASP A 5 -39.56 22.20 58.56
C ASP A 5 -38.09 21.91 58.88
N VAL A 6 -37.28 22.97 58.76
CA VAL A 6 -35.86 23.03 59.05
C VAL A 6 -35.68 23.62 60.46
N PRO A 7 -34.62 23.25 61.22
CA PRO A 7 -34.05 24.17 62.19
C PRO A 7 -32.71 24.72 61.74
N GLU A 8 -32.69 26.05 61.76
CA GLU A 8 -31.60 26.99 61.59
C GLU A 8 -30.32 26.69 62.40
N VAL A 9 -29.20 26.82 61.69
CA VAL A 9 -28.09 27.77 61.95
C VAL A 9 -27.38 27.72 63.32
N ALA A 10 -26.10 27.39 63.26
CA ALA A 10 -25.06 28.16 63.94
C ALA A 10 -24.03 28.64 62.92
N ARG A 11 -24.10 29.92 62.57
CA ARG A 11 -23.04 30.64 61.86
C ARG A 11 -21.85 30.82 62.79
N SER A 12 -20.65 30.54 62.29
CA SER A 12 -19.42 31.14 62.76
C SER A 12 -18.65 31.61 61.54
N ASN A 13 -18.81 32.89 61.22
CA ASN A 13 -18.00 33.59 60.23
C ASN A 13 -16.53 33.52 60.64
N ASN A 14 -15.66 33.20 59.70
CA ASN A 14 -14.32 33.78 59.62
C ASN A 14 -13.96 33.89 58.13
N ASP A 15 -14.19 35.09 57.60
CA ASP A 15 -13.61 35.53 56.34
C ASP A 15 -12.09 35.62 56.53
N THR A 16 -11.34 34.86 55.75
CA THR A 16 -9.96 35.23 55.40
C THR A 16 -9.68 34.71 54.00
N GLU A 17 -9.57 35.67 53.09
CA GLU A 17 -9.14 35.54 51.70
C GLU A 17 -8.03 34.50 51.52
N LYS A 18 -8.23 33.54 50.61
CA LYS A 18 -7.12 32.96 49.86
C LYS A 18 -7.59 32.43 48.51
N SER A 19 -7.30 33.27 47.52
CA SER A 19 -6.90 32.88 46.16
C SER A 19 -7.85 31.97 45.41
N SER A 20 -8.53 32.55 44.43
CA SER A 20 -8.96 31.91 43.19
C SER A 20 -7.89 30.95 42.64
N GLY A 21 -7.95 29.69 43.08
CA GLY A 21 -7.27 28.57 42.45
C GLY A 21 -8.09 28.20 41.23
N LEU A 22 -7.74 28.82 40.11
CA LEU A 22 -8.15 28.45 38.77
C LEU A 22 -8.25 26.92 38.66
N GLY A 23 -9.44 26.42 38.36
CA GLY A 23 -9.67 25.01 38.12
C GLY A 23 -8.74 24.52 37.02
N ILE A 24 -7.72 23.75 37.40
CA ILE A 24 -7.05 22.82 36.52
C ILE A 24 -7.72 21.48 36.81
N THR A 25 -8.94 21.31 36.30
CA THR A 25 -9.37 19.99 35.85
C THR A 25 -8.49 19.70 34.65
N ARG A 26 -7.28 19.17 34.90
CA ARG A 26 -6.48 18.55 33.87
C ARG A 26 -7.36 17.43 33.34
N ASP A 27 -7.74 17.55 32.08
CA ASP A 27 -8.69 16.65 31.46
C ASP A 27 -8.01 15.28 31.31
N ASP A 28 -8.14 14.42 32.32
CA ASP A 28 -7.61 13.04 32.30
C ASP A 28 -8.09 12.29 31.03
N SER A 29 -9.19 12.73 30.42
CA SER A 29 -9.70 12.17 29.17
C SER A 29 -8.84 12.47 27.94
N GLU A 30 -8.12 13.60 27.90
CA GLU A 30 -7.22 13.93 26.78
C GLU A 30 -5.94 13.07 26.82
N ASP A 31 -5.40 12.81 28.03
CA ASP A 31 -4.22 11.98 28.23
C ASP A 31 -4.52 10.50 27.88
N ASP A 32 -5.69 10.00 28.29
CA ASP A 32 -6.18 8.67 27.94
C ASP A 32 -6.35 8.49 26.41
N ASN A 33 -6.83 9.52 25.72
CA ASN A 33 -6.98 9.52 24.26
C ASN A 33 -5.62 9.51 23.55
N LEU A 34 -4.64 10.28 24.06
CA LEU A 34 -3.29 10.31 23.52
C LEU A 34 -2.57 8.97 23.71
N GLN A 35 -2.70 8.37 24.89
CA GLN A 35 -2.15 7.05 25.19
C GLN A 35 -2.77 5.97 24.30
N THR A 36 -4.08 6.04 24.08
CA THR A 36 -4.79 5.13 23.15
C THR A 36 -4.27 5.30 21.72
N ALA A 37 -4.09 6.54 21.25
CA ALA A 37 -3.55 6.81 19.93
C ALA A 37 -2.11 6.26 19.77
N ALA A 38 -1.25 6.47 20.77
CA ALA A 38 0.12 5.94 20.77
C ALA A 38 0.15 4.41 20.75
N TYR A 39 -0.72 3.78 21.52
CA TYR A 39 -0.89 2.33 21.53
C TYR A 39 -1.32 1.80 20.15
N VAL A 40 -2.32 2.44 19.52
CA VAL A 40 -2.79 2.04 18.19
C VAL A 40 -1.69 2.16 17.14
N VAL A 41 -0.95 3.27 17.11
CA VAL A 41 0.18 3.45 16.17
C VAL A 41 1.25 2.38 16.40
N SER A 42 1.60 2.10 17.65
CA SER A 42 2.55 1.05 18.02
C SER A 42 2.08 -0.33 17.58
N ARG A 43 0.79 -0.66 17.78
CA ARG A 43 0.20 -1.91 17.33
C ARG A 43 0.24 -2.06 15.81
N VAL A 44 -0.07 -1.01 15.05
CA VAL A 44 0.01 -1.05 13.59
C VAL A 44 1.45 -1.33 13.16
N LYS A 45 2.43 -0.60 13.71
CA LYS A 45 3.86 -0.85 13.41
C LYS A 45 4.26 -2.30 13.72
N GLY A 46 3.85 -2.83 14.88
CA GLY A 46 4.11 -4.21 15.25
C GLY A 46 3.47 -5.22 14.29
N HIS A 47 2.22 -4.98 13.87
CA HIS A 47 1.53 -5.83 12.90
C HIS A 47 2.24 -5.85 11.54
N LEU A 48 2.63 -4.69 11.02
CA LEU A 48 3.38 -4.60 9.77
C LEU A 48 4.72 -5.36 9.86
N ALA A 49 5.44 -5.18 10.97
CA ALA A 49 6.71 -5.86 11.20
C ALA A 49 6.56 -7.40 11.24
N ILE A 50 5.52 -7.90 11.92
CA ILE A 50 5.23 -9.36 11.97
C ILE A 50 4.91 -9.90 10.58
N GLN A 51 4.09 -9.20 9.79
CA GLN A 51 3.76 -9.63 8.42
C GLN A 51 5.01 -9.69 7.52
N LEU A 52 5.91 -8.70 7.63
CA LEU A 52 7.20 -8.73 6.92
C LEU A 52 8.11 -9.86 7.38
N LEU A 53 8.12 -10.18 8.68
CA LEU A 53 8.87 -11.33 9.19
C LEU A 53 8.30 -12.66 8.67
N ILE A 54 6.98 -12.79 8.56
CA ILE A 54 6.34 -13.96 7.95
C ILE A 54 6.77 -14.11 6.49
N ILE A 55 6.72 -13.02 5.71
CA ILE A 55 7.22 -12.99 4.32
C ILE A 55 8.68 -13.45 4.28
N GLN A 56 9.54 -12.91 5.14
CA GLN A 56 10.96 -13.26 5.17
C GLN A 56 11.17 -14.75 5.43
N VAL A 57 10.52 -15.30 6.47
CA VAL A 57 10.63 -16.73 6.82
C VAL A 57 10.13 -17.61 5.67
N VAL A 58 9.00 -17.26 5.05
CA VAL A 58 8.44 -18.01 3.93
C VAL A 58 9.35 -17.94 2.70
N THR A 59 9.92 -16.77 2.41
CA THR A 59 10.91 -16.59 1.33
C THR A 59 12.16 -17.42 1.56
N ASP A 60 12.68 -17.48 2.79
CA ASP A 60 13.87 -18.25 3.12
C ASP A 60 13.60 -19.75 3.05
N LEU A 61 12.46 -20.21 3.56
CA LEU A 61 12.00 -21.60 3.45
C LEU A 61 11.87 -22.02 1.98
N TYR A 62 11.27 -21.15 1.15
CA TYR A 62 11.18 -21.38 -0.29
C TYR A 62 12.58 -21.53 -0.90
N LYS A 63 13.47 -20.55 -0.72
CA LYS A 63 14.82 -20.57 -1.29
C LYS A 63 15.64 -21.79 -0.83
N MET A 64 15.49 -22.21 0.43
CA MET A 64 16.23 -23.33 1.00
C MET A 64 15.74 -24.69 0.45
N HIS A 65 14.45 -24.81 0.16
CA HIS A 65 13.82 -26.10 -0.16
C HIS A 65 13.14 -26.17 -1.53
N TRP A 66 13.30 -25.16 -2.40
CA TRP A 66 12.49 -25.02 -3.62
C TRP A 66 12.41 -26.30 -4.46
N ARG A 67 13.51 -27.05 -4.60
CA ARG A 67 13.56 -28.31 -5.38
C ARG A 67 12.66 -29.42 -4.82
N SER A 68 12.46 -29.47 -3.51
CA SER A 68 11.72 -30.53 -2.82
C SER A 68 10.32 -30.12 -2.38
N LEU A 69 9.88 -28.88 -2.66
CA LEU A 69 8.53 -28.44 -2.29
C LEU A 69 7.46 -29.24 -3.04
N SER A 70 6.53 -29.79 -2.27
CA SER A 70 5.31 -30.41 -2.80
C SER A 70 4.35 -29.36 -3.36
N VAL A 71 3.41 -29.78 -4.22
CA VAL A 71 2.37 -28.89 -4.75
C VAL A 71 1.53 -28.29 -3.63
N GLY A 72 1.14 -29.09 -2.63
CA GLY A 72 0.39 -28.58 -1.47
C GLY A 72 1.17 -27.58 -0.63
N THR A 73 2.50 -27.69 -0.57
CA THR A 73 3.32 -26.64 0.07
C THR A 73 3.32 -25.37 -0.76
N VAL A 74 3.45 -25.46 -2.09
CA VAL A 74 3.37 -24.30 -2.97
C VAL A 74 2.04 -23.57 -2.81
N ASP A 75 0.93 -24.29 -2.68
CA ASP A 75 -0.40 -23.71 -2.43
C ASP A 75 -0.43 -22.86 -1.16
N VAL A 76 0.11 -23.39 -0.06
CA VAL A 76 0.17 -22.66 1.21
C VAL A 76 1.04 -21.41 1.08
N LEU A 77 2.19 -21.49 0.39
CA LEU A 77 3.06 -20.32 0.19
C LEU A 77 2.37 -19.26 -0.68
N LEU A 78 1.68 -19.68 -1.74
CA LEU A 78 0.92 -18.81 -2.63
C LEU A 78 -0.18 -18.05 -1.84
N GLU A 79 -0.93 -18.75 -1.00
CA GLU A 79 -1.96 -18.16 -0.15
C GLU A 79 -1.37 -17.17 0.85
N ILE A 80 -0.20 -17.47 1.44
CA ILE A 80 0.47 -16.55 2.35
C ILE A 80 0.91 -15.28 1.62
N TYR A 81 1.63 -15.39 0.50
CA TYR A 81 2.09 -14.20 -0.24
C TYR A 81 0.92 -13.34 -0.72
N SER A 82 -0.08 -13.96 -1.35
CA SER A 82 -1.26 -13.26 -1.87
C SER A 82 -2.07 -12.58 -0.76
N SER A 83 -2.30 -13.27 0.36
CA SER A 83 -3.05 -12.71 1.49
C SER A 83 -2.33 -11.51 2.12
N ILE A 84 -1.01 -11.57 2.26
CA ILE A 84 -0.24 -10.47 2.85
C ILE A 84 -0.17 -9.28 1.88
N ALA A 85 0.06 -9.52 0.58
CA ALA A 85 0.04 -8.48 -0.44
C ALA A 85 -1.34 -7.79 -0.49
N LEU A 86 -2.43 -8.55 -0.57
CA LEU A 86 -3.79 -8.01 -0.57
C LEU A 86 -4.10 -7.22 0.70
N HIS A 87 -3.71 -7.75 1.86
CA HIS A 87 -3.90 -7.06 3.13
C HIS A 87 -3.15 -5.73 3.17
N SER A 88 -1.91 -5.70 2.68
CA SER A 88 -1.11 -4.49 2.60
C SER A 88 -1.76 -3.43 1.70
N HIS A 89 -2.38 -3.86 0.60
CA HIS A 89 -3.08 -2.97 -0.32
C HIS A 89 -4.38 -2.41 0.24
N GLN A 90 -5.19 -3.26 0.86
CA GLN A 90 -6.41 -2.83 1.55
C GLN A 90 -6.07 -1.78 2.60
N LEU A 91 -5.05 -2.05 3.41
CA LEU A 91 -4.63 -1.15 4.47
C LEU A 91 -4.13 0.22 3.92
N ASN A 92 -3.45 0.22 2.77
CA ASN A 92 -3.02 1.45 2.10
C ASN A 92 -4.12 2.15 1.29
N SER A 93 -5.23 1.48 1.00
CA SER A 93 -6.36 2.06 0.27
C SER A 93 -7.37 2.73 1.21
N GLU A 94 -7.33 2.41 2.51
CA GLU A 94 -8.20 2.99 3.53
C GLU A 94 -7.79 4.43 3.92
N THR A 95 -8.15 5.39 3.08
CA THR A 95 -7.83 6.82 3.24
C THR A 95 -8.24 7.40 4.60
N THR A 96 -9.38 6.96 5.16
CA THR A 96 -9.84 7.42 6.48
C THR A 96 -8.91 6.95 7.60
N LEU A 97 -8.41 5.72 7.51
CA LEU A 97 -7.45 5.17 8.45
C LEU A 97 -6.11 5.90 8.34
N GLN A 98 -5.63 6.12 7.12
CA GLN A 98 -4.37 6.83 6.87
C GLN A 98 -4.39 8.25 7.44
N LEU A 99 -5.45 9.02 7.21
CA LEU A 99 -5.58 10.37 7.74
C LEU A 99 -5.62 10.39 9.28
N LYS A 100 -6.28 9.40 9.89
CA LYS A 100 -6.32 9.27 11.36
C LYS A 100 -4.95 8.91 11.92
N LEU A 101 -4.23 7.98 11.30
CA LEU A 101 -2.88 7.59 11.71
C LEU A 101 -1.91 8.76 11.56
N GLN A 102 -1.92 9.44 10.41
CA GLN A 102 -1.07 10.61 10.16
C GLN A 102 -1.34 11.71 11.19
N ARG A 103 -2.61 11.99 11.49
CA ARG A 103 -2.98 12.98 12.52
C ARG A 103 -2.51 12.56 13.91
N ALA A 104 -2.69 11.29 14.28
CA ALA A 104 -2.20 10.76 15.55
C ALA A 104 -0.68 10.88 15.66
N CYS A 105 0.05 10.49 14.63
CA CYS A 105 1.51 10.60 14.58
C CYS A 105 2.00 12.04 14.66
N THR A 106 1.32 12.97 13.97
CA THR A 106 1.63 14.40 14.03
C THR A 106 1.45 14.96 15.44
N ILE A 107 0.34 14.62 16.11
CA ILE A 107 0.05 15.09 17.48
C ILE A 107 1.02 14.49 18.50
N LEU A 108 1.36 13.21 18.33
CA LEU A 108 2.27 12.47 19.21
C LEU A 108 3.75 12.73 18.93
N GLU A 109 4.08 13.47 17.87
CA GLU A 109 5.44 13.68 17.37
C GLU A 109 6.24 12.38 17.13
N ILE A 110 5.54 11.32 16.68
CA ILE A 110 6.15 10.02 16.36
C ILE A 110 6.13 9.77 14.86
N SER A 111 7.02 8.90 14.38
CA SER A 111 7.04 8.51 12.97
C SER A 111 5.75 7.81 12.54
N ASP A 112 5.35 7.99 11.29
CA ASP A 112 4.26 7.23 10.70
C ASP A 112 4.60 5.74 10.60
N PRO A 113 3.60 4.84 10.67
CA PRO A 113 3.80 3.45 10.27
C PRO A 113 4.27 3.39 8.80
N PRO A 114 5.26 2.54 8.45
CA PRO A 114 5.84 2.50 7.11
C PRO A 114 4.94 1.72 6.13
N MET A 115 3.72 2.20 5.89
CA MET A 115 2.67 1.44 5.22
C MET A 115 2.96 1.23 3.72
N VAL A 116 3.46 2.25 3.03
CA VAL A 116 3.86 2.15 1.61
C VAL A 116 5.02 1.18 1.44
N HIS A 117 5.99 1.21 2.36
CA HIS A 117 7.10 0.26 2.35
C HIS A 117 6.61 -1.18 2.57
N PHE A 118 5.72 -1.39 3.54
CA PHE A 118 5.12 -2.71 3.77
C PHE A 118 4.41 -3.27 2.52
N GLU A 119 3.61 -2.46 1.84
CA GLU A 119 2.93 -2.86 0.61
C GLU A 119 3.94 -3.16 -0.50
N ASN A 120 4.94 -2.29 -0.71
CA ASN A 120 5.94 -2.51 -1.74
C ASN A 120 6.73 -3.80 -1.53
N GLU A 121 7.19 -4.07 -0.31
CA GLU A 121 7.92 -5.29 0.02
C GLU A 121 7.04 -6.54 -0.13
N SER A 122 5.76 -6.45 0.24
CA SER A 122 4.81 -7.57 0.11
C SER A 122 4.60 -7.97 -1.34
N TYR A 123 4.30 -7.00 -2.21
CA TYR A 123 4.17 -7.26 -3.65
C TYR A 123 5.49 -7.67 -4.30
N GLN A 124 6.62 -7.08 -3.90
CA GLN A 124 7.92 -7.46 -4.44
C GLN A 124 8.26 -8.93 -4.16
N ASN A 125 8.05 -9.38 -2.93
CA ASN A 125 8.30 -10.77 -2.56
C ASN A 125 7.33 -11.73 -3.27
N TYR A 126 6.06 -11.34 -3.40
CA TYR A 126 5.07 -12.14 -4.11
C TYR A 126 5.40 -12.28 -5.61
N LEU A 127 5.73 -11.17 -6.28
CA LEU A 127 6.16 -11.17 -7.68
C LEU A 127 7.43 -12.02 -7.89
N ASN A 128 8.41 -11.90 -6.99
CA ASN A 128 9.62 -12.71 -7.05
C ASN A 128 9.31 -14.20 -6.92
N PHE A 129 8.41 -14.56 -6.00
CA PHE A 129 7.98 -15.95 -5.81
C PHE A 129 7.25 -16.49 -7.05
N LEU A 130 6.28 -15.75 -7.60
CA LEU A 130 5.53 -16.14 -8.79
C LEU A 130 6.45 -16.30 -10.01
N TYR A 131 7.35 -15.33 -10.23
CA TYR A 131 8.30 -15.35 -11.33
C TYR A 131 9.28 -16.54 -11.20
N ASP A 132 9.83 -16.77 -10.01
CA ASP A 132 10.74 -17.89 -9.78
C ASP A 132 10.04 -19.25 -9.96
N LEU A 133 8.80 -19.37 -9.50
CA LEU A 133 7.98 -20.58 -9.69
C LEU A 133 7.68 -20.84 -11.17
N LEU A 134 7.36 -19.78 -11.93
CA LEU A 134 7.13 -19.85 -13.38
C LEU A 134 8.39 -20.33 -14.12
N MET A 135 9.57 -19.84 -13.75
CA MET A 135 10.83 -20.18 -14.41
C MET A 135 11.39 -21.56 -13.99
N ASN A 136 11.27 -21.93 -12.72
CA ASN A 136 11.96 -23.10 -12.17
C ASN A 136 11.08 -24.35 -12.05
N LYS A 137 9.74 -24.23 -12.08
CA LYS A 137 8.79 -25.34 -11.95
C LYS A 137 7.62 -25.26 -12.94
N PRO A 138 7.86 -25.50 -14.25
CA PRO A 138 6.82 -25.37 -15.29
C PRO A 138 5.62 -26.30 -15.09
N SER A 139 5.81 -27.48 -14.48
CA SER A 139 4.70 -28.41 -14.19
C SER A 139 3.70 -27.85 -13.18
N VAL A 140 4.18 -27.30 -12.06
CA VAL A 140 3.35 -26.66 -11.04
C VAL A 140 2.76 -25.34 -11.58
N SER A 141 3.54 -24.60 -12.37
CA SER A 141 3.10 -23.35 -12.99
C SER A 141 1.84 -23.54 -13.85
N THR A 142 1.83 -24.58 -14.68
CA THR A 142 0.71 -24.88 -15.58
C THR A 142 -0.53 -25.32 -14.80
N GLU A 143 -0.35 -26.17 -13.78
CA GLU A 143 -1.45 -26.67 -12.95
C GLU A 143 -2.16 -25.54 -12.19
N LYS A 144 -1.41 -24.55 -11.72
CA LYS A 144 -1.90 -23.46 -10.87
C LYS A 144 -2.15 -22.15 -11.60
N ASN A 145 -1.96 -22.10 -12.92
CA ASN A 145 -2.09 -20.87 -13.71
C ASN A 145 -1.23 -19.71 -13.16
N ILE A 146 0.01 -20.01 -12.75
CA ILE A 146 0.94 -19.03 -12.17
C ILE A 146 1.24 -17.90 -13.15
N GLU A 147 1.24 -18.20 -14.46
CA GLU A 147 1.35 -17.18 -15.51
C GLU A 147 0.25 -16.12 -15.40
N GLY A 148 -1.03 -16.53 -15.32
CA GLY A 148 -2.15 -15.60 -15.21
C GLY A 148 -2.12 -14.79 -13.93
N GLU A 149 -1.74 -15.42 -12.82
CA GLU A 149 -1.60 -14.77 -11.52
C GLU A 149 -0.47 -13.72 -11.53
N LEU A 150 0.70 -14.06 -12.08
CA LEU A 150 1.82 -13.13 -12.24
C LEU A 150 1.41 -11.90 -13.05
N ILE A 151 0.71 -12.10 -14.17
CA ILE A 151 0.24 -10.98 -15.00
C ILE A 151 -0.77 -10.12 -14.24
N SER A 152 -1.70 -10.73 -13.51
CA SER A 152 -2.69 -10.01 -12.71
C SER A 152 -2.02 -9.10 -11.67
N VAL A 153 -1.04 -9.64 -10.93
CA VAL A 153 -0.31 -8.89 -9.90
C VAL A 153 0.55 -7.78 -10.53
N CYS A 154 1.19 -8.03 -11.67
CA CYS A 154 1.90 -7.00 -12.42
C CYS A 154 0.96 -5.83 -12.80
N VAL A 155 -0.22 -6.12 -13.34
CA VAL A 155 -1.20 -5.09 -13.73
C VAL A 155 -1.67 -4.30 -12.50
N GLU A 156 -1.93 -4.97 -11.38
CA GLU A 156 -2.34 -4.35 -10.12
C GLU A 156 -1.29 -3.35 -9.62
N VAL A 157 -0.03 -3.76 -9.58
CA VAL A 157 1.09 -2.89 -9.17
C VAL A 157 1.26 -1.68 -10.10
N LEU A 158 1.13 -1.87 -11.42
CA LEU A 158 1.20 -0.76 -12.37
C LEU A 158 0.03 0.21 -12.14
N GLN A 159 -1.17 -0.30 -11.87
CA GLN A 159 -2.33 0.52 -11.56
C GLN A 159 -2.13 1.32 -10.27
N MET A 160 -1.62 0.69 -9.20
CA MET A 160 -1.32 1.37 -7.94
C MET A 160 -0.36 2.54 -8.12
N TYR A 161 0.65 2.38 -8.98
CA TYR A 161 1.57 3.47 -9.32
C TYR A 161 0.89 4.59 -10.10
N LEU A 162 0.09 4.25 -11.11
CA LEU A 162 -0.66 5.22 -11.92
C LEU A 162 -1.66 6.02 -11.09
N ASP A 163 -2.23 5.39 -10.06
CA ASP A 163 -3.16 6.01 -9.11
C ASP A 163 -2.44 7.05 -8.26
N CYS A 164 -1.24 6.70 -7.78
CA CYS A 164 -0.37 7.64 -7.08
C CYS A 164 0.09 8.79 -7.99
N ALA A 165 0.35 8.50 -9.27
CA ALA A 165 0.71 9.48 -10.29
C ALA A 165 -0.48 10.35 -10.77
N GLY A 166 -1.69 10.16 -10.23
CA GLY A 166 -2.85 11.01 -10.53
C GLY A 166 -3.58 10.70 -11.84
N LEU A 167 -3.27 9.60 -12.53
CA LEU A 167 -3.88 9.29 -13.81
C LEU A 167 -5.34 8.82 -13.68
N ARG A 168 -5.69 8.08 -12.62
CA ARG A 168 -7.09 7.67 -12.35
C ARG A 168 -8.05 8.83 -12.11
N TYR A 169 -7.56 9.98 -11.63
CA TYR A 169 -8.34 11.20 -11.46
C TYR A 169 -8.81 11.77 -12.82
N ILE A 170 -8.04 11.55 -13.88
CA ILE A 170 -8.33 12.04 -15.23
C ILE A 170 -9.41 11.16 -15.90
N THR A 171 -9.38 9.85 -15.69
CA THR A 171 -10.30 8.90 -16.34
C THR A 171 -11.71 8.91 -15.73
N GLN A 172 -11.86 9.14 -14.41
CA GLN A 172 -13.19 9.20 -13.77
C GLN A 172 -13.94 10.53 -14.02
N LYS A 173 -13.22 11.64 -14.22
CA LYS A 173 -13.83 12.95 -14.49
C LYS A 173 -14.17 13.18 -15.98
N ALA A 174 -13.67 12.33 -16.86
CA ALA A 174 -13.85 12.41 -18.32
C ALA A 174 -15.29 12.13 -18.80
N ALA A 175 -16.20 11.71 -17.92
CA ALA A 175 -17.59 11.44 -18.30
C ALA A 175 -18.45 12.70 -18.56
N SER A 176 -17.96 13.93 -18.31
CA SER A 176 -18.85 15.12 -18.35
C SER A 176 -18.27 16.47 -18.82
N SER A 177 -17.02 16.61 -19.26
CA SER A 177 -16.54 17.91 -19.77
C SER A 177 -15.33 17.84 -20.71
N PRO A 178 -15.12 18.83 -21.61
CA PRO A 178 -13.95 18.91 -22.47
C PRO A 178 -12.68 19.00 -21.62
N MET A 179 -11.78 18.02 -21.78
CA MET A 179 -10.52 17.91 -21.04
C MET A 179 -9.60 19.09 -21.33
N VAL A 180 -9.36 19.92 -20.32
CA VAL A 180 -8.15 20.75 -20.28
C VAL A 180 -7.12 19.98 -19.46
N HIS A 181 -6.03 19.57 -20.12
CA HIS A 181 -4.87 18.94 -19.48
C HIS A 181 -4.13 19.98 -18.65
N TRP A 182 -4.54 20.17 -17.39
CA TRP A 182 -3.74 20.93 -16.43
C TRP A 182 -2.78 19.98 -15.72
N VAL A 183 -1.48 20.18 -15.97
CA VAL A 183 -0.40 19.54 -15.21
C VAL A 183 -0.40 20.15 -13.82
N LEU A 184 -1.16 19.53 -12.90
CA LEU A 184 -1.14 19.95 -11.51
C LEU A 184 0.11 19.35 -10.86
N PRO A 185 1.02 20.16 -10.30
CA PRO A 185 2.17 19.60 -9.60
C PRO A 185 1.70 18.76 -8.41
N LEU A 186 2.21 17.52 -8.32
CA LEU A 186 1.97 16.65 -7.16
C LEU A 186 2.45 17.33 -5.87
N GLY A 187 1.65 17.17 -4.81
CA GLY A 187 2.05 17.52 -3.45
C GLY A 187 3.27 16.70 -3.00
N SER A 188 4.02 17.21 -2.01
CA SER A 188 5.25 16.56 -1.52
C SER A 188 5.02 15.10 -1.09
N ALA A 189 3.95 14.85 -0.34
CA ALA A 189 3.58 13.50 0.13
C ALA A 189 3.37 12.52 -1.04
N LYS A 190 2.70 12.97 -2.12
CA LYS A 190 2.49 12.11 -3.30
C LYS A 190 3.77 11.90 -4.11
N LYS A 191 4.66 12.89 -4.18
CA LYS A 191 5.99 12.72 -4.79
C LYS A 191 6.84 11.70 -4.02
N GLU A 192 6.80 11.76 -2.69
CA GLU A 192 7.52 10.82 -1.83
C GLU A 192 6.95 9.40 -1.96
N GLU A 193 5.63 9.24 -1.95
CA GLU A 193 4.97 7.95 -2.20
C GLU A 193 5.34 7.39 -3.58
N LEU A 194 5.31 8.22 -4.63
CA LEU A 194 5.66 7.80 -5.99
C LEU A 194 7.13 7.39 -6.11
N ALA A 195 8.03 8.11 -5.42
CA ALA A 195 9.44 7.74 -5.33
C ALA A 195 9.61 6.38 -4.62
N ALA A 196 8.90 6.17 -3.50
CA ALA A 196 8.93 4.92 -2.76
C ALA A 196 8.39 3.73 -3.58
N ARG A 197 7.37 3.94 -4.43
CA ARG A 197 6.77 2.91 -5.31
C ARG A 197 7.58 2.62 -6.58
N THR A 198 8.51 3.50 -6.95
CA THR A 198 9.27 3.38 -8.21
C THR A 198 10.05 2.06 -8.32
N PRO A 199 10.80 1.59 -7.30
CA PRO A 199 11.55 0.33 -7.39
C PRO A 199 10.67 -0.88 -7.73
N LEU A 200 9.49 -0.99 -7.11
CA LEU A 200 8.56 -2.09 -7.36
C LEU A 200 8.06 -2.10 -8.82
N VAL A 201 7.72 -0.91 -9.36
CA VAL A 201 7.32 -0.79 -10.78
C VAL A 201 8.45 -1.16 -11.71
N LEU A 202 9.69 -0.76 -11.41
CA LEU A 202 10.85 -1.15 -12.20
C LEU A 202 11.01 -2.68 -12.22
N SER A 203 10.82 -3.34 -11.08
CA SER A 203 10.84 -4.81 -11.00
C SER A 203 9.73 -5.45 -11.83
N VAL A 204 8.50 -4.90 -11.82
CA VAL A 204 7.43 -5.37 -12.71
C VAL A 204 7.82 -5.21 -14.18
N LEU A 205 8.32 -4.04 -14.58
CA LEU A 205 8.72 -3.81 -15.97
C LEU A 205 9.87 -4.74 -16.40
N GLN A 206 10.81 -5.02 -15.50
CA GLN A 206 11.89 -5.98 -15.75
C GLN A 206 11.36 -7.40 -15.93
N ILE A 207 10.43 -7.84 -15.07
CA ILE A 207 9.75 -9.14 -15.23
C ILE A 207 9.05 -9.21 -16.58
N LEU A 208 8.26 -8.19 -16.95
CA LEU A 208 7.56 -8.15 -18.23
C LEU A 208 8.51 -8.18 -19.43
N ALA A 209 9.66 -7.51 -19.33
CA ALA A 209 10.68 -7.51 -20.36
C ALA A 209 11.42 -8.85 -20.49
N SER A 210 11.47 -9.66 -19.44
CA SER A 210 12.12 -10.98 -19.45
C SER A 210 11.18 -12.13 -19.84
N LEU A 211 9.88 -11.89 -19.94
CA LEU A 211 8.93 -12.89 -20.41
C LEU A 211 9.19 -13.28 -21.87
N GLU A 212 8.93 -14.55 -22.19
CA GLU A 212 8.95 -15.02 -23.57
C GLU A 212 7.92 -14.30 -24.43
N ARG A 213 8.22 -14.11 -25.71
CA ARG A 213 7.37 -13.34 -26.64
C ARG A 213 5.96 -13.89 -26.74
N ASP A 214 5.80 -15.20 -26.72
CA ASP A 214 4.50 -15.84 -26.86
C ASP A 214 3.63 -15.63 -25.61
N LEU A 215 4.23 -15.70 -24.41
CA LEU A 215 3.56 -15.39 -23.14
C LEU A 215 3.14 -13.92 -23.08
N PHE A 216 4.05 -13.00 -23.44
CA PHE A 216 3.75 -11.57 -23.47
C PHE A 216 2.64 -11.25 -24.48
N ARG A 217 2.69 -11.86 -25.67
CA ARG A 217 1.66 -11.70 -26.71
C ARG A 217 0.29 -12.21 -26.25
N LYS A 218 0.23 -13.33 -25.55
CA LYS A 218 -1.01 -13.89 -25.00
C LYS A 218 -1.69 -12.92 -24.02
N HIS A 219 -0.91 -12.17 -23.25
CA HIS A 219 -1.40 -11.26 -22.21
C HIS A 219 -1.40 -9.77 -22.61
N ILE A 220 -1.11 -9.45 -23.88
CA ILE A 220 -0.94 -8.08 -24.34
C ILE A 220 -2.19 -7.21 -24.11
N SER A 221 -3.39 -7.76 -24.22
CA SER A 221 -4.64 -7.01 -24.03
C SER A 221 -4.80 -6.48 -22.61
N GLN A 222 -4.23 -7.18 -21.62
CA GLN A 222 -4.26 -6.77 -20.20
C GLN A 222 -3.11 -5.83 -19.86
N LEU A 223 -1.93 -6.07 -20.45
CA LEU A 223 -0.71 -5.30 -20.19
C LEU A 223 -0.68 -3.96 -20.93
N PHE A 224 -1.25 -3.89 -22.13
CA PHE A 224 -1.12 -2.71 -22.99
C PHE A 224 -1.75 -1.44 -22.38
N PRO A 225 -2.97 -1.47 -21.80
CA PRO A 225 -3.57 -0.28 -21.18
C PRO A 225 -2.67 0.37 -20.10
N PRO A 226 -2.23 -0.34 -19.03
CA PRO A 226 -1.38 0.29 -18.01
C PRO A 226 -0.01 0.73 -18.55
N LEU A 227 0.56 0.04 -19.56
CA LEU A 227 1.81 0.46 -20.19
C LEU A 227 1.66 1.78 -20.96
N VAL A 228 0.56 1.95 -21.70
CA VAL A 228 0.26 3.20 -22.40
C VAL A 228 0.00 4.34 -21.41
N ASP A 229 -0.73 4.04 -20.35
CA ASP A 229 -0.99 4.99 -19.27
C ASP A 229 0.29 5.43 -18.57
N LEU A 230 1.28 4.55 -18.42
CA LEU A 230 2.61 4.92 -17.94
C LEU A 230 3.36 5.85 -18.90
N VAL A 231 3.26 5.64 -20.22
CA VAL A 231 3.82 6.58 -21.22
C VAL A 231 3.17 7.95 -21.10
N ARG A 232 1.85 7.98 -20.88
CA ARG A 232 1.06 9.21 -20.72
C ARG A 232 1.28 9.92 -19.39
N SER A 233 1.82 9.21 -18.38
CA SER A 233 2.01 9.74 -17.05
C SER A 233 3.19 10.72 -16.99
N GLU A 234 2.87 11.99 -16.73
CA GLU A 234 3.85 13.07 -16.61
C GLU A 234 4.70 12.99 -15.33
N HIS A 235 4.25 12.22 -14.34
CA HIS A 235 4.93 12.05 -13.06
C HIS A 235 5.76 10.77 -12.97
N SER A 236 5.76 9.96 -14.04
CA SER A 236 6.60 8.78 -14.14
C SER A 236 8.08 9.10 -14.01
N SER A 237 8.83 8.22 -13.35
CA SER A 237 10.28 8.41 -13.21
C SER A 237 10.99 8.21 -14.56
N ARG A 238 12.15 8.87 -14.74
CA ARG A 238 12.96 8.72 -15.96
C ARG A 238 13.40 7.26 -16.17
N GLU A 239 13.63 6.54 -15.09
CA GLU A 239 14.02 5.13 -15.17
C GLU A 239 12.87 4.24 -15.65
N VAL A 240 11.66 4.50 -15.15
CA VAL A 240 10.44 3.82 -15.62
C VAL A 240 10.26 4.06 -17.12
N GLN A 241 10.41 5.30 -17.58
CA GLN A 241 10.32 5.63 -19.02
C GLN A 241 11.38 4.93 -19.87
N ARG A 242 12.61 4.79 -19.36
CA ARG A 242 13.70 4.09 -20.07
C ARG A 242 13.38 2.60 -20.26
N ILE A 243 12.97 1.90 -19.21
CA ILE A 243 12.60 0.48 -19.32
C ILE A 243 11.36 0.30 -20.18
N LEU A 244 10.38 1.19 -20.03
CA LEU A 244 9.16 1.18 -20.83
C LEU A 244 9.47 1.31 -22.33
N SER A 245 10.34 2.25 -22.71
CA SER A 245 10.82 2.36 -24.10
C SER A 245 11.42 1.04 -24.61
N ASN A 246 12.22 0.35 -23.80
CA ASN A 246 12.80 -0.94 -24.16
C ASN A 246 11.72 -2.02 -24.37
N ILE A 247 10.68 -2.06 -23.54
CA ILE A 247 9.54 -2.99 -23.68
C ILE A 247 8.78 -2.71 -24.97
N PHE A 248 8.49 -1.43 -25.26
CA PHE A 248 7.79 -1.07 -26.50
C PHE A 248 8.58 -1.47 -27.75
N GLN A 249 9.91 -1.31 -27.73
CA GLN A 249 10.77 -1.70 -28.85
C GLN A 249 10.95 -3.22 -28.95
N SER A 250 11.13 -3.92 -27.83
CA SER A 250 11.56 -5.33 -27.82
C SER A 250 10.40 -6.30 -27.77
N CYS A 251 9.28 -5.94 -27.14
CA CYS A 251 8.14 -6.81 -26.91
C CYS A 251 6.96 -6.43 -27.81
N ILE A 252 6.58 -5.15 -27.84
CA ILE A 252 5.37 -4.69 -28.56
C ILE A 252 5.64 -4.50 -30.06
N GLY A 253 6.75 -3.87 -30.43
CA GLY A 253 7.13 -3.64 -31.82
C GLY A 253 7.09 -4.91 -32.69
N PRO A 254 7.72 -6.02 -32.27
CA PRO A 254 7.67 -7.28 -33.02
C PRO A 254 6.27 -7.88 -33.14
N VAL A 255 5.41 -7.72 -32.12
CA VAL A 255 4.02 -8.21 -32.17
C VAL A 255 3.22 -7.45 -33.21
N ILE A 256 3.40 -6.13 -33.31
CA ILE A 256 2.71 -5.29 -34.32
C ILE A 256 3.22 -5.57 -35.73
N MET A 257 4.53 -5.78 -35.91
CA MET A 257 5.12 -6.07 -37.23
C MET A 257 4.75 -7.45 -37.79
N GLN A 258 4.16 -8.33 -36.98
CA GLN A 258 3.71 -9.67 -37.35
C GLN A 258 2.19 -9.79 -37.50
N LEU A 259 1.46 -8.68 -37.32
CA LEU A 259 0.03 -8.54 -37.65
C LEU A 259 -0.13 -8.13 -39.11
#